data_AF-A0A3D0M2H1-F1
#
_entry.id   AF-A0A3D0M2H1-F1
#
_cell.length_a   1.000
_cell.length_b   1.000
_cell.length_c   1.000
_cell.angle_alpha   90.00
_cell.angle_beta   90.00
_cell.angle_gamma   90.00
#
_symmetry.space_group_name_H-M   'P 1'
#
loop_
_entity.id
_entity.type
_entity.pdbx_description
1 polymer ?
#
loop_
_entity_poly.entity_id
_entity_poly.type
_entity_poly.pdbx_seq_one_letter_code
_entity_poly.pdbx_strand_id
1 'polypeptide(L)'
;MQGETDWTGALSSIVKAQPNGVIIFAQAEQGSLMVKQIRSLGYKGYIYGCETFSSADMRNVAGSAADGIVFFAPHCVADSPEEANSDMERAFLQAYKDEYGVMPISDVAYRAFDATNIL
;
A
#
# COMPACT_ATOMS: atom_id res chain seq x y z
N MET A 1 17.10 0.57 -11.19
CA MET A 1 18.06 0.53 -10.07
C MET A 1 17.50 -0.47 -9.08
N GLN A 2 18.22 -1.55 -8.78
CA GLN A 2 17.75 -2.56 -7.83
C GLN A 2 17.95 -1.98 -6.43
N GLY A 3 16.85 -1.58 -5.77
CA GLY A 3 16.89 -1.10 -4.39
C GLY A 3 17.29 -2.22 -3.43
N GLU A 4 17.61 -1.85 -2.18
CA GLU A 4 17.71 -2.83 -1.09
C GLU A 4 16.42 -3.66 -1.04
N THR A 5 16.54 -4.97 -0.80
CA THR A 5 15.39 -5.90 -0.77
C THR A 5 15.38 -6.76 0.48
N ASP A 6 16.39 -6.65 1.35
CA ASP A 6 16.53 -7.41 2.58
C ASP A 6 16.90 -6.49 3.75
N TRP A 7 15.95 -6.32 4.68
CA TRP A 7 16.13 -5.55 5.91
C TRP A 7 16.11 -6.43 7.14
N THR A 8 16.24 -7.75 7.00
CA THR A 8 16.09 -8.72 8.11
C THR A 8 17.03 -8.41 9.27
N GLY A 9 18.24 -7.91 9.03
CA GLY A 9 19.17 -7.50 10.09
C GLY A 9 18.67 -6.31 10.92
N ALA A 10 18.21 -5.24 10.25
CA ALA A 10 17.65 -4.07 10.91
C ALA A 10 16.33 -4.40 11.62
N LEU A 11 15.43 -5.11 10.93
CA LEU A 11 14.15 -5.55 11.46
C LEU A 11 14.32 -6.50 12.65
N SER A 12 15.30 -7.40 12.64
CA SER A 12 15.61 -8.28 13.78
C SER A 12 15.97 -7.50 15.03
N SER A 13 16.72 -6.40 14.87
CA SER A 13 17.08 -5.52 15.99
C SER A 13 15.84 -4.82 16.56
N ILE A 14 14.92 -4.39 15.68
CA ILE A 14 13.63 -3.80 16.08
C ILE A 14 12.77 -4.83 16.83
N VAL A 15 12.62 -6.04 16.32
CA VAL A 15 11.82 -7.10 16.97
C VAL A 15 12.37 -7.44 18.34
N LYS A 16 13.70 -7.50 18.51
CA LYS A 16 14.36 -7.73 19.81
C LYS A 16 14.08 -6.64 20.84
N ALA A 17 13.81 -5.42 20.41
CA ALA A 17 13.42 -4.33 21.30
C ALA A 17 11.95 -4.44 21.79
N GLN A 18 11.20 -5.44 21.30
CA GLN A 18 9.81 -5.73 21.67
C GLN A 18 8.85 -4.53 21.64
N PRO A 19 8.84 -3.70 20.57
CA PRO A 19 7.97 -2.53 20.50
C PRO A 19 6.50 -2.93 20.35
N ASN A 20 5.58 -2.17 20.95
CA ASN A 20 4.14 -2.38 20.77
C ASN A 20 3.66 -2.04 19.34
N GLY A 21 4.38 -1.15 18.65
CA GLY A 21 4.12 -0.77 17.27
C GLY A 21 5.39 -0.31 16.56
N VAL A 22 5.40 -0.44 15.24
CA VAL A 22 6.45 0.09 14.36
C VAL A 22 5.85 0.96 13.27
N ILE A 23 6.56 2.01 12.87
CA ILE A 23 6.22 2.81 11.69
C ILE A 23 7.17 2.39 10.57
N ILE A 24 6.64 2.00 9.42
CA ILE A 24 7.40 1.73 8.20
C ILE A 24 7.04 2.81 7.18
N PHE A 25 8.01 3.69 6.89
CA PHE A 25 7.84 4.77 5.94
C PHE A 25 8.70 4.50 4.70
N ALA A 26 8.11 3.91 3.67
CA ALA A 26 8.81 3.41 2.48
C ALA A 26 7.92 3.44 1.24
N GLN A 27 8.50 3.29 0.04
CA GLN A 27 7.70 3.06 -1.17
C GLN A 27 7.06 1.67 -1.13
N ALA A 28 5.96 1.47 -1.86
CA ALA A 28 5.16 0.25 -1.79
C ALA A 28 5.97 -1.04 -2.06
N GLU A 29 6.86 -1.00 -3.05
CA GLU A 29 7.74 -2.12 -3.41
C GLU A 29 8.62 -2.56 -2.22
N GLN A 30 9.21 -1.59 -1.51
CA GLN A 30 10.09 -1.86 -0.36
C GLN A 30 9.28 -2.18 0.89
N GLY A 31 8.25 -1.37 1.17
CA GLY A 31 7.42 -1.48 2.36
C GLY A 31 6.70 -2.83 2.45
N SER A 32 6.18 -3.34 1.34
CA SER A 32 5.53 -4.65 1.29
C SER A 32 6.50 -5.80 1.59
N LEU A 33 7.74 -5.74 1.10
CA LEU A 33 8.80 -6.68 1.46
C LEU A 33 9.21 -6.56 2.93
N MET A 34 9.39 -5.34 3.45
CA MET A 34 9.71 -5.10 4.86
C MET A 34 8.62 -5.66 5.79
N VAL A 35 7.35 -5.46 5.46
CA VAL A 35 6.20 -6.03 6.18
C VAL A 35 6.28 -7.55 6.22
N LYS A 36 6.52 -8.19 5.06
CA LYS A 36 6.66 -9.64 4.98
C LYS A 36 7.83 -10.15 5.83
N GLN A 37 8.95 -9.44 5.82
CA GLN A 37 10.15 -9.79 6.57
C GLN A 37 9.93 -9.63 8.08
N ILE A 38 9.40 -8.50 8.56
CA ILE A 38 9.20 -8.27 9.99
C ILE A 38 8.18 -9.26 10.58
N ARG A 39 7.13 -9.62 9.83
CA ARG A 39 6.18 -10.67 10.23
C ARG A 39 6.83 -12.06 10.25
N SER A 40 7.71 -12.37 9.29
CA SER A 40 8.48 -13.64 9.26
C SER A 40 9.45 -13.76 10.43
N LEU A 41 9.95 -12.64 10.96
CA LEU A 41 10.73 -12.58 12.19
C LEU A 41 9.89 -12.74 13.48
N GLY A 42 8.58 -12.97 13.35
CA GLY A 42 7.68 -13.24 14.46
C GLY A 42 7.02 -12.00 15.07
N TYR A 43 7.19 -10.81 14.48
CA TYR A 43 6.56 -9.60 15.01
C TYR A 43 5.03 -9.67 14.89
N LYS A 44 4.32 -9.53 16.02
CA LYS A 44 2.85 -9.54 16.09
C LYS A 44 2.23 -8.19 16.49
N GLY A 45 3.06 -7.17 16.76
CA GLY A 45 2.58 -5.84 17.13
C GLY A 45 2.01 -5.04 15.95
N TYR A 46 1.59 -3.81 16.24
CA TYR A 46 1.02 -2.92 15.23
C TYR A 46 2.07 -2.48 14.21
N ILE A 47 1.67 -2.39 12.95
CA ILE A 47 2.48 -1.78 11.90
C ILE A 47 1.69 -0.58 11.37
N TYR A 48 2.33 0.58 11.38
CA TYR A 48 1.81 1.83 10.85
C TYR A 48 2.54 2.18 9.55
N GLY A 49 1.80 2.45 8.48
CA GLY A 49 2.32 2.78 7.15
C GLY A 49 2.01 4.22 6.71
N CYS A 50 2.66 4.65 5.63
CA CYS A 50 2.36 5.89 4.92
C CYS A 50 1.40 5.64 3.74
N GLU A 51 1.13 6.66 2.93
CA GLU A 51 0.15 6.64 1.84
C GLU A 51 0.39 5.53 0.82
N THR A 52 1.64 5.19 0.57
CA THR A 52 2.05 4.13 -0.37
C THR A 52 1.56 2.74 0.05
N PHE A 53 1.15 2.54 1.31
CA PHE A 53 0.63 1.27 1.81
C PHE A 53 -0.82 1.00 1.35
N SER A 54 -1.48 1.99 0.75
CA SER A 54 -2.78 1.83 0.11
C SER A 54 -2.71 1.09 -1.23
N SER A 55 -1.51 0.97 -1.83
CA SER A 55 -1.34 0.39 -3.16
C SER A 55 -1.63 -1.12 -3.19
N ALA A 56 -1.97 -1.63 -4.37
CA ALA A 56 -2.23 -3.05 -4.57
C ALA A 56 -1.00 -3.93 -4.24
N ASP A 57 0.22 -3.40 -4.40
CA ASP A 57 1.46 -4.12 -4.08
C ASP A 57 1.54 -4.56 -2.62
N MET A 58 1.02 -3.75 -1.69
CA MET A 58 0.99 -4.12 -0.28
C MET A 58 0.23 -5.43 -0.09
N ARG A 59 -0.97 -5.56 -0.68
CA ARG A 59 -1.77 -6.79 -0.63
C ARG A 59 -1.10 -7.93 -1.41
N ASN A 60 -0.61 -7.65 -2.61
CA ASN A 60 -0.07 -8.67 -3.52
C ASN A 60 1.26 -9.28 -3.05
N VAL A 61 2.16 -8.46 -2.48
CA VAL A 61 3.52 -8.89 -2.10
C VAL A 61 3.58 -9.35 -0.65
N ALA A 62 2.96 -8.62 0.28
CA ALA A 62 2.96 -8.98 1.69
C ALA A 62 1.91 -10.06 2.01
N GLY A 63 0.82 -10.17 1.22
CA GLY A 63 -0.25 -11.13 1.45
C GLY A 63 -0.84 -10.99 2.86
N SER A 64 -1.04 -12.11 3.56
CA SER A 64 -1.55 -12.13 4.93
C SER A 64 -0.64 -11.41 5.95
N ALA A 65 0.61 -11.08 5.59
CA ALA A 65 1.47 -10.26 6.46
C ALA A 65 0.97 -8.81 6.55
N ALA A 66 0.16 -8.35 5.60
CA ALA A 66 -0.47 -7.03 5.59
C ALA A 66 -1.70 -6.93 6.51
N ASP A 67 -2.20 -8.05 7.02
CA ASP A 67 -3.41 -8.05 7.86
C ASP A 67 -3.20 -7.21 9.13
N GLY A 68 -4.16 -6.31 9.38
CA GLY A 68 -4.15 -5.42 10.55
C GLY A 68 -3.17 -4.25 10.48
N ILE A 69 -2.53 -4.00 9.32
CA ILE A 69 -1.78 -2.78 9.10
C ILE A 69 -2.72 -1.57 9.14
N VAL A 70 -2.27 -0.51 9.79
CA VAL A 70 -2.94 0.80 9.80
C VAL A 70 -2.10 1.77 8.99
N PHE A 71 -2.69 2.52 8.09
CA PHE A 71 -1.97 3.53 7.31
C PHE A 71 -2.85 4.76 7.11
N PHE A 72 -2.24 5.88 6.74
CA PHE A 72 -2.95 7.05 6.28
C PHE A 72 -2.88 7.09 4.75
N ALA A 73 -4.00 7.33 4.07
CA ALA A 73 -4.03 7.66 2.65
C ALA A 73 -5.27 8.53 2.38
N PRO A 74 -5.21 9.48 1.42
CA PRO A 74 -6.40 10.23 1.01
C PRO A 74 -7.50 9.31 0.46
N HIS A 75 -7.10 8.31 -0.34
CA HIS A 75 -8.00 7.33 -0.94
C HIS A 75 -7.34 5.94 -0.99
N CYS A 76 -8.17 4.90 -1.00
CA CYS A 76 -7.76 3.54 -1.36
C CYS A 76 -8.32 3.22 -2.73
N VAL A 77 -7.50 2.69 -3.64
CA VAL A 77 -7.98 2.23 -4.94
C VAL A 77 -8.76 0.92 -4.75
N ALA A 78 -10.01 0.91 -5.18
CA ALA A 78 -10.85 -0.29 -5.18
C ALA A 78 -10.26 -1.38 -6.11
N ASP A 79 -10.45 -2.66 -5.77
CA ASP A 79 -9.93 -3.78 -6.59
C ASP A 79 -10.71 -3.91 -7.92
N SER A 80 -11.92 -3.35 -7.98
CA SER A 80 -12.79 -3.36 -9.15
C SER A 80 -13.68 -2.10 -9.22
N PRO A 81 -14.15 -1.66 -10.41
CA PRO A 81 -15.10 -0.55 -10.53
C PRO A 81 -16.41 -0.77 -9.74
N GLU A 82 -16.80 -2.03 -9.54
CA GLU A 82 -17.99 -2.41 -8.79
C GLU A 82 -17.89 -2.05 -7.30
N GLU A 83 -16.67 -2.12 -6.75
CA GLU A 83 -16.32 -1.82 -5.35
C GLU A 83 -16.07 -0.32 -5.08
N ALA A 84 -16.23 0.53 -6.08
CA ALA A 84 -16.08 1.97 -5.93
C ALA A 84 -17.02 2.55 -4.84
N ASN A 85 -16.54 3.57 -4.13
CA ASN A 85 -17.27 4.28 -3.08
C ASN A 85 -18.28 5.30 -3.61
N SER A 86 -18.20 5.65 -4.90
CA SER A 86 -19.11 6.61 -5.54
C SER A 86 -19.29 6.31 -7.03
N ASP A 87 -20.37 6.84 -7.62
CA ASP A 87 -20.59 6.74 -9.07
C ASP A 87 -19.49 7.42 -9.89
N MET A 88 -18.91 8.51 -9.35
CA MET A 88 -17.78 9.21 -9.98
C MET A 88 -16.52 8.35 -10.00
N GLU A 89 -16.19 7.73 -8.86
CA GLU A 89 -15.06 6.81 -8.77
C GLU A 89 -15.28 5.59 -9.68
N ARG A 90 -16.50 5.02 -9.73
CA ARG A 90 -16.83 3.92 -10.64
C ARG A 90 -16.61 4.31 -12.09
N ALA A 91 -17.09 5.48 -12.50
CA ALA A 91 -16.93 5.98 -13.87
C ALA A 91 -15.45 6.18 -14.23
N PHE A 92 -14.67 6.76 -13.33
CA PHE A 92 -13.22 6.92 -13.51
C PHE A 92 -12.51 5.57 -13.64
N LEU A 93 -12.79 4.62 -12.73
CA LEU A 93 -12.18 3.31 -12.72
C LEU A 93 -12.51 2.51 -13.97
N GLN A 94 -13.76 2.56 -14.44
CA GLN A 94 -14.17 1.92 -15.70
C GLN A 94 -13.44 2.52 -16.90
N ALA A 95 -13.41 3.85 -17.01
CA ALA A 95 -12.71 4.53 -18.11
C ALA A 95 -11.20 4.23 -18.10
N TYR A 96 -10.57 4.22 -16.93
CA TYR A 96 -9.16 3.89 -16.78
C TYR A 96 -8.87 2.44 -17.22
N LYS A 97 -9.73 1.50 -16.82
CA LYS A 97 -9.60 0.09 -17.19
C LYS A 97 -9.85 -0.14 -18.69
N ASP A 98 -10.79 0.57 -19.29
CA ASP A 98 -11.09 0.47 -20.73
C ASP A 98 -9.91 0.99 -21.58
N GLU A 99 -9.26 2.08 -21.15
CA GLU A 99 -8.11 2.67 -21.83
C GLU A 99 -6.81 1.87 -21.63
N TYR A 100 -6.50 1.48 -20.38
CA TYR A 100 -5.20 0.91 -20.02
C TYR A 100 -5.22 -0.61 -19.80
N GLY A 101 -6.40 -1.23 -19.77
CA GLY A 101 -6.57 -2.67 -19.53
C GLY A 101 -6.32 -3.12 -18.08
N VAL A 102 -6.01 -2.20 -17.18
CA VAL A 102 -5.65 -2.46 -15.77
C VAL A 102 -6.30 -1.43 -14.85
N MET A 103 -6.42 -1.76 -13.55
CA MET A 103 -6.80 -0.77 -12.53
C MET A 103 -5.63 0.18 -12.23
N PRO A 104 -5.88 1.40 -11.72
CA PRO A 104 -4.82 2.26 -11.22
C PRO A 104 -4.01 1.58 -10.10
N ILE A 105 -2.69 1.75 -10.10
CA ILE A 105 -1.82 1.15 -9.07
C ILE A 105 -1.87 1.95 -7.75
N SER A 106 -2.16 3.25 -7.84
CA SER A 106 -2.16 4.19 -6.71
C SER A 106 -3.24 5.27 -6.88
N ASP A 107 -3.69 5.81 -5.75
CA ASP A 107 -4.59 6.96 -5.64
C ASP A 107 -4.06 8.24 -6.28
N VAL A 108 -2.77 8.29 -6.66
CA VAL A 108 -2.20 9.37 -7.46
C VAL A 108 -2.96 9.56 -8.78
N ALA A 109 -3.55 8.50 -9.35
CA ALA A 109 -4.40 8.60 -10.53
C ALA A 109 -5.66 9.45 -10.27
N TYR A 110 -6.29 9.29 -9.11
CA TYR A 110 -7.44 10.11 -8.70
C TYR A 110 -7.04 11.58 -8.55
N ARG A 111 -5.93 11.81 -7.85
CA ARG A 111 -5.41 13.16 -7.62
C ARG A 111 -5.04 13.88 -8.91
N ALA A 112 -4.47 13.17 -9.88
CA ALA A 112 -4.16 13.72 -11.20
C ALA A 112 -5.44 14.06 -11.98
N PHE A 113 -6.44 13.17 -11.96
CA PHE A 113 -7.74 13.42 -12.56
C PHE A 113 -8.42 14.65 -11.96
N ASP A 114 -8.52 14.71 -10.63
CA ASP A 114 -9.12 15.85 -9.93
C ASP A 114 -8.38 17.15 -10.23
N ALA A 115 -7.04 17.12 -10.25
CA ALA A 115 -6.23 18.29 -10.58
C ALA A 115 -6.54 18.85 -11.99
N THR A 116 -6.90 17.99 -12.95
CA THR A 116 -7.29 18.44 -14.31
C THR A 116 -8.74 18.93 -14.41
N ASN A 117 -9.59 18.62 -13.43
CA ASN A 117 -11.02 18.98 -13.43
C ASN A 117 -11.37 20.12 -12.46
N ILE A 118 -10.42 20.52 -11.60
CA ILE A 118 -10.59 21.64 -10.65
C ILE A 118 -10.17 22.99 -11.28
N LEU A 119 -9.38 22.99 -12.35
CA LEU A 119 -8.90 24.20 -13.04
C LEU A 119 -9.94 24.86 -13.94
#